data_AF-M5G8K4-F1
#
_entry.id   AF-M5G8K4-F1
#
_cell.length_a   1.000
_cell.length_b   1.000
_cell.length_c   1.000
_cell.angle_alpha   90.00
_cell.angle_beta   90.00
_cell.angle_gamma   90.00
#
_symmetry.space_group_name_H-M   'P 1'
#
loop_
_entity.id
_entity.type
_entity.pdbx_description
1 polymer ?
#
loop_
_entity_poly.entity_id
_entity_poly.type
_entity_poly.pdbx_seq_one_letter_code
_entity_poly.pdbx_strand_id
1 'polypeptide(L)'
;SPPPQAMPDVMFYDNNCHLHQYLSGQGPIQEHFSKTALVVDIFHFKNHHSTADQYCSTHCNPMAFPQLYNQQSGQWTFNSSACEQTNAWLGNFDGIVQEMLPVRYEFFLDEVIKAHNCFHVEELLHNNALPYLMDRSLLLNGLKPAWHSIS
;
A
#
# COMPACT_ATOMS: atom_id res chain seq x y z
N SER A 1 -0.12 8.64 14.04
CA SER A 1 -0.16 7.35 13.32
C SER A 1 -1.40 6.57 13.73
N PRO A 2 -1.90 5.66 12.89
CA PRO A 2 -2.92 4.69 13.31
C PRO A 2 -2.45 3.97 14.59
N PRO A 3 -3.35 3.50 15.46
CA PRO A 3 -2.94 2.65 16.58
C PRO A 3 -2.33 1.32 16.06
N PRO A 4 -1.46 0.63 16.82
CA PRO A 4 -0.79 -0.60 16.36
C PRO A 4 -1.74 -1.69 15.82
N GLN A 5 -2.95 -1.79 16.37
CA GLN A 5 -3.97 -2.74 15.91
C GLN A 5 -4.57 -2.38 14.54
N ALA A 6 -4.50 -1.12 14.13
CA ALA A 6 -4.97 -0.63 12.84
C ALA A 6 -3.87 -0.63 11.77
N MET A 7 -2.61 -0.89 12.16
CA MET A 7 -1.49 -0.98 11.22
C MET A 7 -1.69 -2.14 10.24
N PRO A 8 -1.43 -1.96 8.94
CA PRO A 8 -1.61 -3.04 7.97
C PRO A 8 -0.65 -4.20 8.28
N ASP A 9 -1.06 -5.42 7.96
CA ASP A 9 -0.18 -6.59 8.11
C ASP A 9 0.96 -6.57 7.08
N VAL A 10 0.73 -5.95 5.92
CA VAL A 10 1.71 -5.77 4.85
C VAL A 10 1.61 -4.35 4.31
N MET A 11 2.75 -3.68 4.18
CA MET A 11 2.85 -2.35 3.59
C MET A 11 3.84 -2.39 2.43
N PHE A 12 3.38 -1.95 1.26
CA PHE A 12 4.18 -1.85 0.04
C PHE A 12 4.61 -0.40 -0.16
N TYR A 13 5.86 -0.21 -0.52
CA TYR A 13 6.45 1.09 -0.82
C TYR A 13 7.70 0.85 -1.66
N ASP A 14 7.92 1.66 -2.69
CA ASP A 14 9.08 1.54 -3.58
C ASP A 14 10.39 1.52 -2.79
N ASN A 15 10.48 2.39 -1.78
CA ASN A 15 11.69 2.62 -1.00
C ASN A 15 11.62 2.04 0.43
N ASN A 16 10.92 0.92 0.59
CA ASN A 16 10.75 0.28 1.90
C ASN A 16 12.05 -0.16 2.55
N CYS A 17 13.09 -0.44 1.76
CA CYS A 17 14.42 -0.77 2.26
C CYS A 17 15.03 0.38 3.08
N HIS A 18 14.96 1.62 2.61
CA HIS A 18 15.42 2.78 3.38
C HIS A 18 14.50 3.09 4.57
N LEU A 19 13.18 2.89 4.45
CA LEU A 19 12.27 3.00 5.61
C LEU A 19 12.65 1.98 6.70
N HIS A 20 12.85 0.72 6.32
CA HIS A 20 13.21 -0.34 7.25
C HIS A 20 14.58 -0.06 7.92
N GLN A 21 15.57 0.44 7.17
CA GLN A 21 16.84 0.90 7.74
C GLN A 21 16.65 2.05 8.72
N TYR A 22 15.87 3.06 8.34
CA TYR A 22 15.59 4.21 9.20
C TYR A 22 14.93 3.80 10.51
N LEU A 23 13.97 2.88 10.46
CA LEU A 23 13.26 2.37 11.63
C LEU A 23 14.16 1.58 12.58
N SER A 24 15.27 1.01 12.10
CA SER A 24 16.19 0.23 12.91
C SER A 24 16.77 1.10 14.03
N GLY A 25 16.49 0.74 15.29
CA GLY A 25 16.97 1.48 16.45
C GLY A 25 16.14 2.70 16.85
N GLN A 26 14.99 2.94 16.21
CA GLN A 26 14.08 4.07 16.55
C GLN A 26 13.11 3.77 17.70
N GLY A 27 13.39 2.73 18.50
CA GLY A 27 12.65 2.37 19.70
C GLY A 27 11.13 2.28 19.47
N PRO A 28 10.31 3.21 20.02
CA PRO A 28 8.85 3.16 19.89
C PRO A 28 8.33 3.13 18.45
N ILE A 29 9.02 3.79 17.50
CA ILE A 29 8.58 3.80 16.09
C ILE A 29 8.83 2.42 15.48
N GLN A 30 9.96 1.77 15.77
CA GLN A 30 10.22 0.41 15.31
C GLN A 30 9.18 -0.57 15.85
N GLU A 31 8.84 -0.46 17.14
CA GLU A 31 7.82 -1.28 17.78
C GLU A 31 6.45 -1.12 17.12
N HIS A 32 6.13 0.11 16.68
CA HIS A 32 4.89 0.41 15.98
C HIS A 32 4.69 -0.38 14.68
N PHE A 33 5.77 -0.66 13.95
CA PHE A 33 5.75 -1.42 12.70
C PHE A 33 6.13 -2.91 12.89
N SER A 34 6.34 -3.37 14.12
CA SER A 34 6.85 -4.73 14.41
C SER A 34 5.98 -5.87 13.86
N LYS A 35 4.70 -5.61 13.59
CA LYS A 35 3.74 -6.56 13.02
C LYS A 35 3.40 -6.30 11.55
N THR A 36 4.04 -5.31 10.93
CA THR A 36 3.83 -4.94 9.53
C THR A 36 5.00 -5.43 8.70
N ALA A 37 4.74 -6.29 7.73
CA ALA A 37 5.73 -6.66 6.72
C ALA A 37 6.00 -5.46 5.80
N LEU A 38 7.23 -4.94 5.82
CA LEU A 38 7.70 -3.83 4.98
C LEU A 38 8.36 -4.39 3.72
N VAL A 39 7.58 -4.56 2.67
CA VAL A 39 7.99 -5.19 1.41
C VAL A 39 8.15 -4.15 0.32
N VAL A 40 9.20 -4.26 -0.50
CA VAL A 40 9.34 -3.34 -1.64
C VAL A 40 8.36 -3.70 -2.75
N ASP A 41 7.99 -2.69 -3.55
CA ASP A 41 7.26 -2.90 -4.79
C ASP A 41 7.99 -3.90 -5.71
N ILE A 42 7.24 -4.75 -6.42
CA ILE A 42 7.81 -5.84 -7.22
C ILE A 42 8.53 -5.30 -8.47
N PHE A 43 8.00 -4.23 -9.07
CA PHE A 43 8.67 -3.61 -10.21
C PHE A 43 9.97 -2.96 -9.75
N HIS A 44 9.97 -2.29 -8.60
CA HIS A 44 11.16 -1.74 -7.96
C HIS A 44 12.18 -2.85 -7.65
N PHE A 45 11.74 -3.95 -7.04
CA PHE A 45 12.58 -5.11 -6.74
C PHE A 45 13.23 -5.72 -7.99
N LYS A 46 12.49 -5.82 -9.10
CA LYS A 46 13.01 -6.42 -10.35
C LYS A 46 13.95 -5.50 -11.13
N ASN A 47 13.69 -4.20 -11.16
CA ASN A 47 14.36 -3.28 -12.07
C ASN A 47 15.41 -2.39 -11.40
N HIS A 48 15.26 -2.10 -10.10
CA HIS A 48 16.08 -1.11 -9.40
C HIS A 48 16.96 -1.71 -8.31
N HIS A 49 16.64 -2.90 -7.81
CA HIS A 49 17.53 -3.63 -6.93
C HIS A 49 18.31 -4.68 -7.70
N SER A 50 19.63 -4.49 -7.74
CA SER A 50 20.53 -5.55 -8.19
C SER A 50 20.47 -6.73 -7.21
N THR A 51 20.80 -7.93 -7.68
CA THR A 51 21.04 -9.10 -6.80
C THR A 51 22.14 -8.86 -5.75
N ALA A 52 22.90 -7.76 -5.86
CA ALA A 52 23.89 -7.33 -4.88
C ALA A 52 23.32 -6.48 -3.74
N ASP A 53 22.06 -6.03 -3.80
CA ASP A 53 21.40 -5.35 -2.67
C ASP A 53 20.96 -6.38 -1.62
N GLN A 54 21.94 -6.78 -0.79
CA GLN A 54 21.74 -7.77 0.27
C GLN A 54 20.74 -7.29 1.32
N TYR A 55 20.64 -5.98 1.55
CA TYR A 55 19.74 -5.46 2.57
C TYR A 55 18.29 -5.63 2.15
N CYS A 56 17.94 -5.14 0.95
CA CYS A 56 16.59 -5.22 0.42
C CYS A 56 16.15 -6.67 0.22
N SER A 57 17.01 -7.51 -0.35
CA SER A 57 16.72 -8.93 -0.56
C SER A 57 16.54 -9.73 0.73
N THR A 58 17.10 -9.28 1.85
CA THR A 58 16.96 -9.93 3.16
C THR A 58 15.73 -9.43 3.93
N HIS A 59 15.48 -8.12 3.94
CA HIS A 59 14.49 -7.52 4.85
C HIS A 59 13.17 -7.12 4.18
N CYS A 60 13.19 -6.85 2.87
CA CYS A 60 12.05 -6.28 2.15
C CYS A 60 11.62 -7.09 0.93
N ASN A 61 12.14 -8.32 0.76
CA ASN A 61 11.86 -9.16 -0.39
C ASN A 61 10.41 -9.66 -0.38
N PRO A 62 9.57 -9.30 -1.37
CA PRO A 62 8.17 -9.74 -1.42
C PRO A 62 8.04 -11.26 -1.58
N MET A 63 9.05 -11.95 -2.15
CA MET A 63 9.07 -13.41 -2.28
C MET A 63 9.23 -14.12 -0.92
N ALA A 64 9.65 -13.42 0.13
CA ALA A 64 9.71 -13.98 1.49
C ALA A 64 8.31 -14.17 2.11
N PHE A 65 7.26 -13.71 1.44
CA PHE A 65 5.87 -13.78 1.91
C PHE A 65 5.01 -14.56 0.89
N PRO A 66 5.04 -15.92 0.93
CA PRO A 66 4.33 -16.76 -0.04
C PRO A 66 2.83 -16.46 -0.16
N GLN A 67 2.21 -15.98 0.91
CA GLN A 67 0.80 -15.58 0.93
C GLN A 67 0.48 -14.43 -0.03
N LEU A 68 1.49 -13.65 -0.44
CA LEU A 68 1.33 -12.55 -1.36
C LEU A 68 1.29 -13.01 -2.83
N TYR A 69 1.67 -14.26 -3.12
CA TYR A 69 1.77 -14.78 -4.47
C TYR A 69 0.90 -16.04 -4.64
N ASN A 70 -0.06 -15.97 -5.56
CA ASN A 70 -0.87 -17.13 -5.91
C ASN A 70 -0.08 -18.02 -6.88
N GLN A 71 0.42 -19.15 -6.38
CA GLN A 71 1.19 -20.11 -7.18
C GLN A 71 0.38 -20.79 -8.28
N GLN A 72 -0.94 -20.92 -8.13
CA GLN A 72 -1.81 -21.59 -9.09
C GLN A 72 -2.09 -20.69 -10.29
N SER A 73 -2.36 -19.40 -10.06
CA SER A 73 -2.59 -18.42 -11.14
C SER A 73 -1.30 -17.80 -11.67
N GLY A 74 -0.19 -17.90 -10.93
CA GLY A 74 1.07 -17.25 -11.27
C GLY A 74 1.02 -15.72 -11.13
N GLN A 75 0.13 -15.22 -10.28
CA GLN A 75 -0.13 -13.79 -10.11
C GLN A 75 0.05 -13.36 -8.66
N TRP A 76 0.46 -12.10 -8.49
CA TRP A 76 0.46 -11.47 -7.18
C TRP A 76 -0.98 -11.21 -6.73
N THR A 77 -1.25 -11.41 -5.45
CA THR A 77 -2.57 -11.21 -4.83
C THR A 77 -2.89 -9.73 -4.58
N PHE A 78 -1.95 -8.84 -4.89
CA PHE A 78 -2.04 -7.41 -4.63
C PHE A 78 -1.52 -6.62 -5.84
N ASN A 79 -1.97 -5.38 -5.97
CA ASN A 79 -1.48 -4.42 -6.98
C ASN A 79 -0.35 -3.59 -6.38
N SER A 80 0.89 -3.99 -6.62
CA SER A 80 2.07 -3.29 -6.08
C SER A 80 2.27 -1.90 -6.69
N SER A 81 1.69 -1.66 -7.87
CA SER A 81 1.77 -0.39 -8.59
C SER A 81 0.55 0.51 -8.39
N ALA A 82 -0.28 0.25 -7.37
CA ALA A 82 -1.51 1.00 -7.13
C ALA A 82 -1.25 2.50 -6.90
N CYS A 83 -0.17 2.83 -6.19
CA CYS A 83 0.21 4.21 -5.92
C CYS A 83 0.64 4.92 -7.22
N GLU A 84 1.45 4.26 -8.05
CA GLU A 84 1.95 4.78 -9.32
C GLU A 84 0.81 4.98 -10.32
N GLN A 85 -0.14 4.04 -10.39
CA GLN A 85 -1.34 4.17 -11.22
C GLN A 85 -2.20 5.35 -10.77
N THR A 86 -2.39 5.49 -9.46
CA THR A 86 -3.15 6.61 -8.87
C THR A 86 -2.45 7.94 -9.15
N ASN A 87 -1.13 8.02 -8.98
CA ASN A 87 -0.33 9.21 -9.27
C ASN A 87 -0.37 9.57 -10.77
N ALA A 88 -0.28 8.59 -11.66
CA ALA A 88 -0.43 8.79 -13.10
C ALA A 88 -1.84 9.32 -13.45
N TRP A 89 -2.88 8.82 -12.79
CA TRP A 89 -4.23 9.33 -12.92
C TRP A 89 -4.36 10.78 -12.41
N LEU A 90 -3.76 11.10 -11.27
CA LEU A 90 -3.71 12.47 -10.73
C LEU A 90 -2.99 13.44 -11.65
N GLY A 91 -1.97 12.99 -12.39
CA GLY A 91 -1.26 13.80 -13.38
C GLY A 91 -2.18 14.39 -14.47
N ASN A 92 -3.35 13.79 -14.72
CA ASN A 92 -4.34 14.37 -15.63
C ASN A 92 -4.93 15.71 -15.14
N PHE A 93 -4.74 16.05 -13.85
CA PHE A 93 -5.19 17.31 -13.26
C PHE A 93 -4.06 18.34 -13.10
N ASP A 94 -2.82 18.04 -13.53
CA ASP A 94 -1.64 18.91 -13.35
C ASP A 94 -1.90 20.35 -13.78
N GLY A 95 -2.58 20.55 -14.92
CA GLY A 95 -2.87 21.88 -15.45
C GLY A 95 -3.77 22.75 -14.56
N ILE A 96 -4.59 22.16 -13.69
CA ILE A 96 -5.41 22.93 -12.74
C ILE A 96 -4.77 23.02 -11.36
N VAL A 97 -4.06 21.98 -10.91
CA VAL A 97 -3.49 21.95 -9.55
C VAL A 97 -2.25 22.84 -9.41
N GLN A 98 -1.49 23.07 -10.49
CA GLN A 98 -0.28 23.90 -10.47
C GLN A 98 -0.57 25.37 -10.08
N GLU A 99 -1.76 25.88 -10.39
CA GLU A 99 -2.18 27.25 -10.08
C GLU A 99 -2.89 27.36 -8.72
N MET A 100 -3.07 26.24 -8.01
CA MET A 100 -3.77 26.23 -6.73
C MET A 100 -2.86 26.68 -5.58
N LEU A 101 -3.41 27.51 -4.70
CA LEU A 101 -2.81 27.74 -3.39
C LEU A 101 -2.81 26.43 -2.58
N PRO A 102 -1.85 26.21 -1.66
CA PRO A 102 -1.72 24.95 -0.91
C PRO A 102 -3.02 24.47 -0.26
N VAL A 103 -3.78 25.36 0.39
CA VAL A 103 -5.05 24.99 1.03
C VAL A 103 -6.09 24.48 0.03
N ARG A 104 -6.12 25.05 -1.19
CA ARG A 104 -7.02 24.60 -2.26
C ARG A 104 -6.56 23.27 -2.85
N TYR A 105 -5.24 23.10 -3.00
CA TYR A 105 -4.64 21.86 -3.45
C TYR A 105 -4.97 20.70 -2.51
N GLU A 106 -4.77 20.88 -1.20
CA GLU A 106 -5.08 19.84 -0.19
C GLU A 106 -6.56 19.45 -0.20
N PHE A 107 -7.45 20.44 -0.25
CA PHE A 107 -8.89 20.18 -0.36
C PHE A 107 -9.24 19.46 -1.67
N PHE A 108 -8.69 19.91 -2.79
CA PHE A 108 -8.89 19.29 -4.09
C PHE A 108 -8.44 17.83 -4.08
N LEU A 109 -7.23 17.56 -3.56
CA LEU A 109 -6.67 16.23 -3.45
C LEU A 109 -7.57 15.32 -2.62
N ASP A 110 -8.00 15.77 -1.44
CA ASP A 110 -8.87 14.99 -0.55
C ASP A 110 -10.21 14.62 -1.24
N GLU A 111 -10.88 15.58 -1.86
CA GLU A 111 -12.18 15.35 -2.49
C GLU A 111 -12.07 14.51 -3.78
N VAL A 112 -11.05 14.75 -4.59
CA VAL A 112 -10.86 14.03 -5.86
C VAL A 112 -10.44 12.58 -5.62
N ILE A 113 -9.60 12.32 -4.62
CA ILE A 113 -9.25 10.95 -4.21
C ILE A 113 -10.49 10.21 -3.68
N LYS A 114 -11.32 10.85 -2.84
CA LYS A 114 -12.57 10.24 -2.37
C LYS A 114 -13.49 9.89 -3.54
N ALA A 115 -13.71 10.83 -4.46
CA ALA A 115 -14.55 10.60 -5.64
C ALA A 115 -14.02 9.46 -6.51
N HIS A 116 -12.70 9.41 -6.74
CA HIS A 116 -12.05 8.33 -7.50
C HIS A 116 -12.21 6.97 -6.83
N ASN A 117 -12.02 6.89 -5.51
CA ASN A 117 -12.20 5.66 -4.75
C ASN A 117 -13.65 5.17 -4.82
N CYS A 118 -14.64 6.07 -4.70
CA CYS A 118 -16.04 5.72 -4.86
C CYS A 118 -16.32 5.15 -6.26
N PHE A 119 -15.87 5.84 -7.30
CA PHE A 119 -16.02 5.37 -8.68
C PHE A 119 -15.36 4.01 -8.91
N HIS A 120 -14.13 3.81 -8.39
CA HIS A 120 -13.40 2.57 -8.56
C HIS A 120 -14.09 1.39 -7.85
N VAL A 121 -14.62 1.61 -6.65
CA VAL A 121 -15.42 0.60 -5.92
C VAL A 121 -16.67 0.23 -6.71
N GLU A 122 -17.39 1.22 -7.25
CA GLU A 122 -18.58 0.97 -8.08
C GLU A 122 -18.23 0.16 -9.34
N GLU A 123 -17.12 0.49 -10.01
CA GLU A 123 -16.64 -0.24 -11.18
C GLU A 123 -16.27 -1.69 -10.85
N LEU A 124 -15.56 -1.91 -9.73
CA LEU A 124 -15.22 -3.24 -9.24
C LEU A 124 -16.46 -4.08 -8.93
N LEU A 125 -17.45 -3.48 -8.26
CA LEU A 125 -18.74 -4.14 -7.99
C LEU A 125 -19.48 -4.49 -9.29
N HIS A 126 -19.52 -3.57 -10.26
CA HIS A 126 -20.13 -3.81 -11.57
C HIS A 126 -19.45 -4.96 -12.32
N ASN A 127 -18.12 -5.09 -12.16
CA ASN A 127 -17.32 -6.16 -12.76
C ASN A 127 -17.29 -7.46 -11.93
N ASN A 128 -18.12 -7.58 -10.88
CA ASN A 128 -18.12 -8.70 -9.94
C ASN A 128 -16.76 -8.98 -9.25
N ALA A 129 -15.88 -7.98 -9.21
CA ALA A 129 -14.62 -8.03 -8.49
C ALA A 129 -14.87 -7.56 -7.05
N LEU A 130 -15.43 -8.44 -6.20
CA LEU A 130 -15.87 -8.18 -4.82
C LEU A 130 -14.83 -7.40 -4.00
N PRO A 131 -14.93 -6.06 -3.90
CA PRO A 131 -13.92 -5.28 -3.20
C PRO A 131 -14.14 -5.42 -1.70
N TYR A 132 -13.11 -5.86 -0.97
CA TYR A 132 -13.18 -5.96 0.48
C TYR A 132 -13.03 -4.57 1.11
N LEU A 133 -14.14 -4.02 1.60
CA LEU A 133 -14.17 -2.76 2.36
C LEU A 133 -14.21 -3.06 3.85
N MET A 134 -13.11 -2.77 4.56
CA MET A 134 -13.06 -2.91 6.01
C MET A 134 -13.70 -1.70 6.69
N ASP A 135 -14.68 -1.95 7.54
CA ASP A 135 -15.28 -0.88 8.35
C ASP A 135 -14.25 -0.24 9.28
N ARG A 136 -14.28 1.10 9.37
CA ARG A 136 -13.32 1.88 10.16
C ARG A 136 -13.35 1.51 11.64
N SER A 137 -14.52 1.23 12.20
CA SER A 137 -14.63 0.84 13.60
C SER A 137 -14.02 -0.54 13.84
N LEU A 138 -14.17 -1.48 12.90
CA LEU A 138 -13.52 -2.79 12.97
C LEU A 138 -12.00 -2.67 12.91
N LEU A 139 -11.49 -1.83 11.99
CA LEU A 139 -10.07 -1.53 11.86
C LEU A 139 -9.49 -0.96 13.15
N LEU A 140 -10.16 0.03 13.74
CA LEU A 140 -9.71 0.73 14.95
C LEU A 140 -9.91 -0.07 16.24
N ASN A 141 -10.74 -1.10 16.24
CA ASN A 141 -10.96 -1.99 17.39
C ASN A 141 -10.11 -3.27 17.30
N GLY A 142 -9.29 -3.42 16.26
CA GLY A 142 -8.46 -4.61 16.05
C GLY A 142 -9.25 -5.88 15.71
N LEU A 143 -10.50 -5.74 15.26
CA LEU A 143 -11.37 -6.84 14.85
C LEU A 143 -11.17 -7.15 13.36
N LYS A 144 -9.90 -7.25 12.94
CA LYS A 144 -9.55 -7.63 11.57
C LYS A 144 -9.88 -9.11 11.38
N PRO A 145 -10.64 -9.49 10.34
CA PRO A 145 -10.77 -10.90 10.00
C PRO A 145 -9.39 -11.47 9.69
N ALA A 146 -9.15 -12.73 10.04
CA ALA A 146 -7.97 -13.42 9.55
C ALA A 146 -8.03 -13.43 8.01
N TRP A 147 -6.91 -13.14 7.34
CA TRP A 147 -6.80 -13.10 5.88
C TRP A 147 -7.38 -14.35 5.19
N HIS A 148 -7.33 -15.52 5.84
CA HIS A 148 -7.90 -16.79 5.36
C HIS A 148 -9.44 -16.83 5.30
N SER A 149 -10.14 -15.81 5.79
CA SER A 149 -11.60 -15.71 5.75
C SER A 149 -12.11 -14.88 4.55
N ILE A 150 -11.20 -14.37 3.72
CA ILE A 150 -11.50 -13.52 2.56
C ILE A 150 -10.91 -14.23 1.34
N SER A 151 -11.59 -15.27 0.88
CA SER A 151 -11.28 -16.01 -0.35
C SER A 151 -12.54 -16.24 -1.15
#